data_AF-A0A963UK83-F1
#
_entry.id   AF-A0A963UK83-F1
#
_cell.length_a   1.000
_cell.length_b   1.000
_cell.length_c   1.000
_cell.angle_alpha   90.00
_cell.angle_beta   90.00
_cell.angle_gamma   90.00
#
_symmetry.space_group_name_H-M   'P 1'
#
loop_
_entity.id
_entity.type
_entity.pdbx_description
1 polymer ?
#
loop_
_entity_poly.entity_id
_entity_poly.type
_entity_poly.pdbx_seq_one_letter_code
_entity_poly.pdbx_strand_id
1 'polypeptide(L)'
;MPHDHSDHDHPHTLLPSDPALRVKALETILVAKGLVDPSAMEAILDTYEHKVGPHLGAAVVARAWTDPAFRARLVADATAAVAELGISGRQGEHVVAVENTPETHNMVVCTLCSCYP
;
A
#
# COMPACT_ATOMS: atom_id res chain seq x y z
N MET A 1 -2.31 -47.17 4.27
CA MET A 1 -2.92 -46.91 5.59
C MET A 1 -3.76 -45.65 5.46
N PRO A 2 -5.09 -45.72 5.60
CA PRO A 2 -5.92 -44.52 5.61
C PRO A 2 -5.81 -43.88 7.01
N HIS A 3 -5.53 -42.58 7.06
CA HIS A 3 -5.62 -41.82 8.30
C HIS A 3 -7.06 -41.32 8.44
N ASP A 4 -7.71 -41.84 9.48
CA ASP A 4 -9.04 -41.48 9.94
C ASP A 4 -9.02 -40.01 10.41
N HIS A 5 -9.72 -39.13 9.70
CA HIS A 5 -9.99 -37.78 10.19
C HIS A 5 -11.31 -37.85 10.94
N SER A 6 -11.21 -37.95 12.27
CA SER A 6 -12.35 -37.77 13.16
C SER A 6 -12.84 -36.33 13.05
N ASP A 7 -13.89 -36.13 12.24
CA ASP A 7 -14.76 -34.95 12.27
C ASP A 7 -15.40 -34.84 13.65
N HIS A 8 -14.76 -34.05 14.52
CA HIS A 8 -15.39 -33.59 15.74
C HIS A 8 -16.18 -32.33 15.43
N ASP A 9 -17.47 -32.53 15.15
CA ASP A 9 -18.53 -31.55 15.31
C ASP A 9 -18.46 -30.95 16.72
N HIS A 10 -17.83 -29.80 16.81
CA HIS A 10 -17.93 -28.93 17.96
C HIS A 10 -19.02 -27.90 17.66
N PRO A 11 -19.99 -27.68 18.57
CA PRO A 11 -20.98 -26.61 18.46
C PRO A 11 -20.26 -25.27 18.65
N HIS A 12 -19.61 -24.79 17.61
CA HIS A 12 -18.82 -23.57 17.64
C HIS A 12 -19.74 -22.39 17.35
N THR A 13 -19.95 -21.59 18.38
CA THR A 13 -20.12 -20.13 18.27
C THR A 13 -19.27 -19.64 17.08
N LEU A 14 -19.89 -18.94 16.12
CA LEU A 14 -19.23 -18.36 14.93
C LEU A 14 -18.29 -17.22 15.35
N LEU A 15 -17.30 -17.51 16.17
CA LEU A 15 -16.31 -16.55 16.59
C LEU A 15 -15.43 -16.21 15.38
N PRO A 16 -15.02 -14.94 15.23
CA PRO A 16 -13.99 -14.57 14.28
C PRO A 16 -12.72 -15.41 14.49
N SER A 17 -11.88 -15.49 13.45
CA SER A 17 -10.60 -16.19 13.53
C SER A 17 -9.72 -15.64 14.66
N ASP A 18 -8.83 -16.48 15.20
CA ASP A 18 -7.88 -16.09 16.25
C ASP A 18 -7.11 -14.78 15.93
N PRO A 19 -6.60 -14.54 14.71
CA PRO A 19 -6.00 -13.25 14.35
C PRO A 19 -6.98 -12.08 14.48
N ALA A 20 -8.23 -12.23 14.04
CA ALA A 20 -9.24 -11.18 14.14
C ALA A 20 -9.57 -10.85 15.60
N LEU A 21 -9.66 -11.88 16.46
CA LEU A 21 -9.84 -11.70 17.91
C LEU A 21 -8.65 -10.97 18.55
N ARG A 22 -7.41 -11.31 18.16
CA ARG A 22 -6.19 -10.62 18.66
C ARG A 22 -6.12 -9.17 18.19
N VAL A 23 -6.47 -8.88 16.94
CA VAL A 23 -6.56 -7.51 16.41
C VAL A 23 -7.60 -6.72 17.22
N LYS A 24 -8.78 -7.31 17.47
CA LYS A 24 -9.83 -6.63 18.24
C LYS A 24 -9.41 -6.33 19.68
N ALA A 25 -8.70 -7.25 20.31
CA ALA A 25 -8.15 -7.04 21.65
C ALA A 25 -7.11 -5.91 21.69
N LEU A 26 -6.20 -5.86 20.71
CA LEU A 26 -5.21 -4.79 20.58
C LEU A 26 -5.85 -3.42 20.31
N GLU A 27 -6.82 -3.35 19.40
CA GLU A 27 -7.59 -2.13 19.13
C GLU A 27 -8.25 -1.62 20.41
N THR A 28 -8.96 -2.51 21.13
CA THR A 28 -9.70 -2.15 22.36
C THR A 28 -8.80 -1.53 23.41
N ILE A 29 -7.63 -2.12 23.68
CA ILE A 29 -6.72 -1.62 24.72
C ILE A 29 -6.00 -0.33 24.30
N LEU A 30 -5.67 -0.15 23.01
CA LEU A 30 -5.02 1.07 22.52
C LEU A 30 -5.97 2.27 22.53
N VAL A 31 -7.24 2.06 22.16
CA VAL A 31 -8.29 3.09 22.26
C VAL A 31 -8.58 3.43 23.72
N ALA A 32 -8.73 2.43 24.60
CA ALA A 32 -8.96 2.66 26.03
C ALA A 32 -7.82 3.45 26.70
N LYS A 33 -6.59 3.33 26.18
CA LYS A 33 -5.42 4.09 26.63
C LYS A 33 -5.29 5.47 25.98
N GLY A 34 -6.14 5.82 25.02
CA GLY A 34 -6.07 7.08 24.27
C GLY A 34 -4.88 7.18 23.31
N LEU A 35 -4.28 6.04 22.93
CA LEU A 35 -3.13 6.00 22.01
C LEU A 35 -3.55 5.98 20.54
N VAL A 36 -4.80 5.57 20.27
CA VAL A 36 -5.39 5.52 18.94
C VAL A 36 -6.75 6.19 19.00
N ASP A 37 -7.00 7.09 18.05
CA ASP A 37 -8.31 7.63 17.75
C ASP A 37 -8.95 6.76 16.64
N PRO A 38 -10.10 6.10 16.90
CA PRO A 38 -10.80 5.31 15.89
C PRO A 38 -11.11 6.11 14.62
N SER A 39 -11.44 7.40 14.74
CA SER A 39 -11.76 8.24 13.58
C SER A 39 -10.55 8.51 12.69
N ALA A 40 -9.35 8.62 13.29
CA ALA A 40 -8.11 8.73 12.55
C ALA A 40 -7.76 7.42 11.82
N MET A 41 -8.09 6.27 12.41
CA MET A 41 -7.89 4.96 11.76
C MET A 41 -8.77 4.83 10.50
N GLU A 42 -10.05 5.19 10.61
CA GLU A 42 -10.98 5.19 9.47
C GLU A 42 -10.48 6.11 8.33
N ALA A 43 -9.95 7.29 8.67
CA ALA A 43 -9.37 8.19 7.67
C ALA A 43 -8.14 7.58 6.96
N ILE A 44 -7.32 6.81 7.67
CA ILE A 44 -6.17 6.09 7.07
C ILE A 44 -6.68 5.00 6.13
N LEU A 45 -7.69 4.23 6.54
CA LEU A 45 -8.29 3.17 5.71
C LEU A 45 -8.85 3.76 4.41
N ASP A 46 -9.72 4.77 4.51
CA ASP A 46 -10.32 5.43 3.34
C ASP A 46 -9.25 6.01 2.38
N THR A 47 -8.16 6.55 2.94
CA THR A 47 -7.05 7.07 2.14
C THR A 47 -6.43 6.01 1.25
N TYR A 48 -6.13 4.82 1.78
CA TYR A 48 -5.44 3.77 1.03
C TYR A 48 -6.38 2.84 0.27
N GLU A 49 -7.66 2.80 0.62
CA GLU A 49 -8.65 1.98 -0.08
C GLU A 49 -9.23 2.72 -1.31
N HIS A 50 -9.44 4.03 -1.21
CA HIS A 50 -10.18 4.78 -2.25
C HIS A 50 -9.36 5.88 -2.93
N LYS A 51 -8.40 6.51 -2.25
CA LYS A 51 -7.73 7.73 -2.74
C LYS A 51 -6.34 7.46 -3.31
N VAL A 52 -5.54 6.65 -2.62
CA VAL A 52 -4.16 6.33 -3.02
C VAL A 52 -4.13 4.99 -3.73
N GLY A 53 -3.70 4.97 -4.98
CA GLY A 53 -3.59 3.74 -5.75
C GLY A 53 -2.86 3.93 -7.09
N PRO A 54 -2.74 2.86 -7.89
CA PRO A 54 -1.90 2.84 -9.10
C PRO A 54 -2.36 3.82 -10.20
N HIS A 55 -3.61 4.29 -10.14
CA HIS A 55 -4.13 5.31 -11.03
C HIS A 55 -3.35 6.63 -10.95
N LEU A 56 -2.75 6.96 -9.79
CA LEU A 56 -1.87 8.12 -9.63
C LEU A 56 -0.60 7.96 -10.46
N GLY A 57 0.05 6.79 -10.38
CA GLY A 57 1.22 6.47 -11.19
C GLY A 57 0.90 6.43 -12.69
N ALA A 58 -0.25 5.90 -13.07
CA ALA A 58 -0.71 5.90 -14.46
C ALA A 58 -0.86 7.31 -15.03
N ALA A 59 -1.36 8.28 -14.24
CA ALA A 59 -1.45 9.67 -14.65
C ALA A 59 -0.07 10.32 -14.88
N VAL A 60 0.91 9.99 -14.03
CA VAL A 60 2.31 10.43 -14.21
C VAL A 60 2.89 9.87 -15.51
N VAL A 61 2.71 8.57 -15.78
CA VAL A 61 3.18 7.92 -17.01
C VAL A 61 2.52 8.52 -18.25
N ALA A 62 1.20 8.70 -18.23
CA ALA A 62 0.46 9.29 -19.36
C ALA A 62 0.92 10.72 -19.68
N ARG A 63 1.21 11.52 -18.65
CA ARG A 63 1.78 12.86 -18.83
C ARG A 63 3.19 12.79 -19.41
N ALA A 64 4.04 11.87 -18.94
CA ALA A 64 5.39 11.70 -19.49
C ALA A 64 5.39 11.26 -20.98
N TRP A 65 4.38 10.52 -21.43
CA TRP A 65 4.25 10.16 -22.84
C TRP A 65 3.86 11.32 -23.75
N THR A 66 3.11 12.29 -23.24
CA THR A 66 2.55 13.40 -24.03
C THR A 66 3.30 14.73 -23.84
N ASP A 67 4.09 14.85 -22.77
CA ASP A 67 4.91 16.02 -22.45
C ASP A 67 6.38 15.62 -22.27
N PRO A 68 7.20 15.75 -23.33
CA PRO A 68 8.64 15.44 -23.29
C PRO A 68 9.42 16.26 -22.25
N ALA A 69 8.99 17.49 -21.95
CA ALA A 69 9.65 18.33 -20.95
C ALA A 69 9.34 17.83 -19.53
N PHE A 70 8.10 17.40 -19.28
CA PHE A 70 7.75 16.71 -18.03
C PHE A 70 8.49 15.39 -17.90
N ARG A 71 8.60 14.58 -18.96
CA ARG A 71 9.41 13.35 -18.95
C ARG A 71 10.86 13.62 -18.55
N ALA A 72 11.48 14.66 -19.11
CA ALA A 72 12.84 15.04 -18.74
C ALA A 72 12.96 15.43 -17.26
N ARG A 73 11.99 16.18 -16.71
CA ARG A 73 11.96 16.51 -15.28
C ARG A 73 11.72 15.29 -14.40
N LEU A 74 10.82 14.39 -14.80
CA LEU A 74 10.51 13.16 -14.09
C LEU A 74 11.73 12.25 -13.94
N VAL A 75 12.53 12.10 -14.99
CA VAL A 75 13.77 11.30 -14.94
C VAL A 75 14.86 12.00 -14.12
N ALA A 76 14.90 13.33 -14.11
CA ALA A 76 15.90 14.10 -13.36
C ALA A 76 15.60 14.17 -11.85
N ASP A 77 14.34 14.40 -11.48
CA ASP A 77 13.85 14.45 -10.11
C ASP A 77 12.37 14.04 -10.09
N ALA A 78 12.13 12.74 -9.87
CA ALA A 78 10.77 12.23 -9.87
C ALA A 78 9.96 12.76 -8.69
N THR A 79 10.58 13.06 -7.55
CA THR A 79 9.88 13.56 -6.36
C THR A 79 9.28 14.94 -6.65
N ALA A 80 10.07 15.85 -7.20
CA ALA A 80 9.58 17.16 -7.60
C ALA A 80 8.54 17.07 -8.73
N ALA A 81 8.76 16.19 -9.71
CA ALA A 81 7.87 16.06 -10.87
C ALA A 81 6.48 15.53 -10.48
N VAL A 82 6.39 14.48 -9.66
CA VAL A 82 5.08 13.94 -9.23
C VAL A 82 4.33 14.90 -8.30
N ALA A 83 5.06 15.74 -7.56
CA ALA A 83 4.47 16.81 -6.75
C ALA A 83 3.76 17.88 -7.61
N GLU A 84 4.14 18.08 -8.88
CA GLU A 84 3.38 18.94 -9.82
C GLU A 84 1.94 18.42 -10.04
N LEU A 85 1.70 17.13 -9.80
CA LEU A 85 0.37 16.49 -9.88
C LEU A 85 -0.30 16.36 -8.50
N GLY A 86 0.27 16.97 -7.45
CA GLY A 86 -0.22 16.85 -6.08
C GLY A 86 0.05 15.49 -5.42
N ILE A 87 0.96 14.68 -5.99
CA ILE A 87 1.32 13.38 -5.44
C ILE A 87 2.52 13.55 -4.50
N SER A 88 2.34 13.16 -3.23
CA SER A 88 3.38 13.16 -2.21
C SER A 88 2.90 12.32 -1.01
N GLY A 89 3.79 12.07 -0.04
CA GLY A 89 3.38 11.56 1.27
C GLY A 89 4.13 10.30 1.71
N ARG A 90 3.50 9.57 2.62
CA ARG A 90 4.10 8.46 3.38
C ARG A 90 4.58 7.34 2.46
N GLN A 91 5.81 6.85 2.67
CA GLN A 91 6.52 5.88 1.81
C GLN A 91 6.90 6.39 0.41
N GLY A 92 6.48 7.60 0.02
CA GLY A 92 6.82 8.25 -1.26
C GLY A 92 7.55 9.58 -1.07
N GLU A 93 8.22 9.75 0.07
CA GLU A 93 8.94 10.98 0.41
C GLU A 93 10.10 11.25 -0.56
N HIS A 94 10.68 10.18 -1.09
CA HIS A 94 11.74 10.19 -2.10
C HIS A 94 11.46 9.11 -3.13
N VAL A 95 11.05 9.53 -4.33
CA VAL A 95 10.79 8.64 -5.45
C VAL A 95 11.80 8.84 -6.58
N VAL A 96 12.10 7.75 -7.29
CA VAL A 96 12.97 7.71 -8.46
C VAL A 96 12.19 7.04 -9.59
N ALA A 97 12.14 7.69 -10.76
CA ALA A 97 11.59 7.11 -11.98
C ALA A 97 12.70 6.43 -12.77
N VAL A 98 12.53 5.14 -13.08
CA VAL A 98 13.47 4.37 -13.92
C VAL A 98 12.80 4.05 -15.25
N GLU A 99 13.38 4.56 -16.33
CA GLU A 99 12.81 4.43 -17.67
C GLU A 99 13.22 3.13 -18.35
N ASN A 100 12.25 2.40 -18.90
CA ASN A 100 12.50 1.30 -19.82
C ASN A 100 12.87 1.83 -21.21
N THR A 101 13.81 1.16 -21.87
CA THR A 101 14.19 1.39 -23.28
C THR A 101 14.10 0.08 -24.06
N PRO A 102 14.27 0.08 -25.40
CA PRO A 102 14.32 -1.18 -26.15
C PRO A 102 15.43 -2.14 -25.68
N GLU A 103 16.50 -1.61 -25.08
CA GLU A 103 17.66 -2.37 -24.60
C GLU A 103 17.62 -2.67 -23.10
N THR A 104 16.77 -1.98 -22.32
CA THR A 104 16.77 -2.06 -20.84
C THR A 104 15.36 -2.20 -20.28
N HIS A 105 15.16 -3.23 -19.47
CA HIS A 105 13.93 -3.45 -18.69
C HIS A 105 14.23 -3.36 -17.19
N ASN A 106 13.54 -2.46 -16.50
CA ASN A 106 13.68 -2.24 -15.06
C ASN A 106 12.60 -3.00 -14.29
N MET A 107 12.97 -3.55 -13.13
CA MET A 107 12.07 -4.20 -12.18
C MET A 107 12.47 -3.80 -10.76
N VAL A 108 11.48 -3.46 -9.94
CA VAL A 108 11.69 -3.01 -8.55
C VAL A 108 11.31 -4.14 -7.59
N VAL A 109 12.12 -4.36 -6.57
CA VAL A 109 11.84 -5.34 -5.51
C VAL A 109 12.39 -4.85 -4.18
N CYS A 110 11.68 -5.17 -3.10
CA CYS A 110 12.17 -5.04 -1.74
C CYS A 110 12.30 -6.45 -1.14
N THR A 111 13.50 -7.00 -1.22
CA THR A 111 13.77 -8.42 -0.88
C THR A 111 13.66 -8.73 0.60
N LEU A 112 13.69 -7.72 1.47
CA LEU A 112 13.79 -7.88 2.92
C LEU A 112 12.44 -7.77 3.64
N CYS A 113 11.45 -7.11 3.05
CA CYS A 113 10.19 -6.84 3.73
C CYS A 113 9.05 -6.58 2.74
N SER A 114 8.72 -5.32 2.48
CA SER A 114 7.44 -4.94 1.86
C SER A 114 7.43 -3.53 1.27
N CYS A 115 8.56 -2.98 0.83
CA CYS A 115 8.59 -1.63 0.26
C CYS A 115 7.72 -1.60 -1.04
N TYR A 116 6.75 -0.68 -1.22
CA TYR A 116 6.98 0.57 -1.97
C TYR A 116 6.39 0.57 -3.41
N PRO A 117 6.57 1.67 -4.19
CA PRO A 117 5.67 2.82 -4.33
C PRO A 117 4.49 2.58 -5.29
#